data_AF-A0A1T5HTR1-F1
#
_entry.id   AF-A0A1T5HTR1-F1
#
_cell.length_a   1.000
_cell.length_b   1.000
_cell.length_c   1.000
_cell.angle_alpha   90.00
_cell.angle_beta   90.00
_cell.angle_gamma   90.00
#
_symmetry.space_group_name_H-M   'P 1'
#
loop_
_entity.id
_entity.type
_entity.pdbx_description
1 polymer ?
#
loop_
_entity_poly.entity_id
_entity_poly.type
_entity_poly.pdbx_seq_one_letter_code
_entity_poly.pdbx_strand_id
1 'polypeptide(L)' 'MFVRKKKNRSGSVSIQIIKKINRVNKIVKTIGSSKDPVEIDRLFQKGLYELPRLHGATLFDQIHEPNIGELSND' A
#
# COMPACT_ATOMS: atom_id res chain seq x y z
N MET A 1 -7.57 8.75 -1.61
CA MET A 1 -6.10 8.53 -1.60
C MET A 1 -5.67 8.21 -3.02
N PHE A 2 -4.40 8.33 -3.38
CA PHE A 2 -3.92 7.93 -4.71
C PHE A 2 -2.46 7.45 -4.67
N VAL A 3 -2.09 6.60 -5.63
CA VAL A 3 -0.70 6.16 -5.83
C VAL A 3 0.01 7.16 -6.74
N ARG A 4 1.21 7.62 -6.36
CA ARG A 4 2.06 8.47 -7.20
C ARG A 4 3.40 7.79 -7.49
N LYS A 5 3.94 8.08 -8.68
CA LYS A 5 5.35 7.82 -9.06
C LYS A 5 6.16 9.10 -8.82
N LYS A 6 7.13 9.09 -7.91
CA LYS A 6 8.00 10.23 -7.59
C LYS A 6 9.44 9.95 -8.06
N LYS A 7 9.93 10.69 -9.05
CA LYS A 7 11.33 10.62 -9.48
C LYS A 7 12.25 11.25 -8.43
N ASN A 8 13.26 10.52 -7.97
CA ASN A 8 14.25 10.97 -7.00
C ASN A 8 15.50 11.51 -7.69
N ARG A 9 16.27 12.35 -6.99
CA ARG A 9 17.55 12.89 -7.48
C ARG A 9 18.59 11.81 -7.81
N SER A 10 18.51 10.65 -7.14
CA SER A 10 19.38 9.48 -7.40
C SER A 10 19.04 8.71 -8.68
N GLY A 11 17.97 9.10 -9.40
CA GLY A 11 17.48 8.44 -10.61
C GLY A 11 16.45 7.33 -10.34
N SER A 12 16.22 6.92 -9.10
CA SER A 12 15.14 5.98 -8.77
C SER A 12 13.76 6.64 -8.78
N VAL A 13 12.71 5.83 -8.92
CA VAL A 13 11.32 6.25 -8.78
C VAL A 13 10.75 5.61 -7.53
N SER A 14 10.27 6.43 -6.60
CA SER A 14 9.52 5.97 -5.42
C SER A 14 8.04 5.88 -5.73
N ILE A 15 7.42 4.75 -5.37
CA ILE A 15 5.98 4.56 -5.41
C ILE A 15 5.41 4.85 -4.02
N GLN A 16 4.47 5.81 -3.95
CA GLN A 16 3.93 6.30 -2.69
C GLN A 16 2.41 6.40 -2.74
N ILE A 17 1.75 6.05 -1.64
CA ILE A 17 0.34 6.30 -1.41
C ILE A 17 0.18 7.63 -0.69
N ILE A 18 -0.58 8.53 -1.30
CA ILE A 18 -0.86 9.88 -0.80
C ILE A 18 -2.32 9.98 -0.36
N LYS A 19 -2.53 10.59 0.80
CA LYS A 19 -3.85 11.05 1.26
C LYS A 19 -3.90 12.56 1.13
N LYS A 20 -4.89 13.04 0.39
CA LYS A 20 -5.23 14.46 0.35
C LYS A 20 -6.07 14.75 1.60
N ILE A 21 -5.53 15.59 2.48
CA ILE A 21 -6.22 16.08 3.68
C ILE A 21 -6.35 17.59 3.49
N ASN A 22 -7.59 18.05 3.32
CA ASN A 22 -7.89 19.42 2.91
C ASN A 22 -7.17 19.76 1.58
N ARG A 23 -6.21 20.70 1.62
CA ARG A 23 -5.38 21.11 0.47
C ARG A 23 -3.98 20.51 0.49
N VAL A 24 -3.63 19.70 1.49
CA VAL A 24 -2.28 19.17 1.70
C VAL A 24 -2.24 17.69 1.33
N ASN A 25 -1.21 17.32 0.57
CA ASN A 25 -0.90 15.93 0.25
C ASN A 25 0.02 15.35 1.33
N LYS A 26 -0.49 14.41 2.14
CA LYS A 26 0.32 13.66 3.11
C LYS A 26 0.68 12.28 2.57
N ILE A 27 1.94 11.86 2.77
CA ILE A 27 2.38 10.51 2.46
C ILE A 27 1.85 9.58 3.54
N VAL A 28 1.12 8.54 3.15
CA VAL A 28 0.59 7.53 4.08
C VAL A 28 1.50 6.32 4.13
N LYS A 29 1.94 5.84 2.96
CA LYS A 29 2.80 4.66 2.83
C LYS A 29 3.71 4.81 1.62
N THR A 30 4.96 4.40 1.77
CA THR A 30 5.85 4.19 0.62
C THR A 30 5.88 2.71 0.33
N ILE A 31 5.57 2.31 -0.91
CA ILE A 31 5.53 0.90 -1.31
C ILE A 31 6.94 0.38 -1.61
N GLY A 32 7.78 1.23 -2.20
CA GLY A 32 9.16 0.93 -2.54
C GLY A 32 9.73 1.96 -3.51
N SER A 33 10.95 1.70 -3.97
CA SER A 33 11.59 2.50 -5.02
C SER A 33 12.54 1.66 -5.84
N SER A 34 12.61 1.91 -7.15
CA SER A 34 13.54 1.21 -8.04
C SER A 34 14.00 2.12 -9.18
N LYS A 35 15.08 1.75 -9.86
CA LYS A 35 15.51 2.34 -11.14
C LYS A 35 15.03 1.52 -12.35
N ASP A 36 14.70 0.26 -12.13
CA ASP A 36 14.22 -0.66 -13.16
C ASP A 36 12.73 -0.39 -13.48
N PRO A 37 12.37 -0.09 -14.74
CA PRO A 37 10.98 0.10 -15.17
C PRO A 37 10.04 -1.05 -14.79
N VAL A 38 10.50 -2.31 -14.90
CA VAL A 38 9.66 -3.49 -14.60
C VAL A 38 9.31 -3.52 -13.12
N GLU A 39 10.31 -3.33 -12.25
CA GLU A 39 10.09 -3.26 -10.81
C GLU A 39 9.25 -2.03 -10.42
N ILE A 40 9.42 -0.89 -11.09
CA ILE A 40 8.59 0.30 -10.86
C ILE A 40 7.11 0.01 -11.13
N ASP A 41 6.79 -0.71 -12.20
CA ASP A 41 5.41 -1.06 -12.52
C ASP A 41 4.84 -2.12 -11.58
N ARG A 42 5.65 -3.11 -11.18
CA ARG A 42 5.28 -4.07 -10.12
C ARG A 42 4.96 -3.36 -8.81
N LEU A 43 5.82 -2.42 -8.37
CA LEU A 43 5.58 -1.62 -7.18
C LEU A 43 4.34 -0.73 -7.32
N PHE A 44 4.06 -0.21 -8.51
CA PHE A 44 2.86 0.59 -8.78
C PHE A 44 1.59 -0.25 -8.64
N GLN A 45 1.56 -1.46 -9.23
CA GLN A 45 0.43 -2.39 -9.09
C GLN A 45 0.23 -2.81 -7.62
N LYS A 46 1.32 -3.09 -6.89
CA LYS A 46 1.25 -3.34 -5.45
C LYS A 46 0.66 -2.15 -4.69
N GLY A 47 1.02 -0.92 -5.06
CA GLY A 47 0.43 0.28 -4.49
C GLY A 47 -1.07 0.41 -4.74
N LEU A 48 -1.54 0.06 -5.96
CA LEU A 48 -2.96 0.07 -6.30
C LEU A 48 -3.73 -0.99 -5.51
N TYR A 49 -3.15 -2.16 -5.33
CA TYR A 49 -3.71 -3.24 -4.51
C TYR A 49 -3.80 -2.84 -3.03
N GLU A 50 -2.78 -2.17 -2.48
CA GLU A 50 -2.75 -1.75 -1.08
C GLU A 50 -3.65 -0.54 -0.79
N LEU A 51 -3.91 0.33 -1.77
CA LEU A 51 -4.70 1.55 -1.62
C LEU A 51 -6.08 1.32 -0.97
N PRO A 52 -6.96 0.44 -1.48
CA PRO A 52 -8.27 0.21 -0.88
C PRO A 52 -8.17 -0.43 0.51
N ARG A 53 -7.13 -1.23 0.78
CA ARG A 53 -6.91 -1.91 2.07
C ARG A 53 -6.58 -0.97 3.21
N LEU A 54 -6.09 0.23 2.89
CA LEU A 54 -5.90 1.29 3.89
C LEU A 54 -7.24 1.88 4.40
N HIS A 55 -8.36 1.58 3.74
CA HIS A 55 -9.70 1.95 4.19
C HIS A 55 -10.39 0.83 4.99
N GLY A 56 -9.78 -0.36 5.07
CA GLY A 56 -10.33 -1.54 5.75
C GLY A 56 -10.18 -2.80 4.91
N ALA A 57 -10.73 -3.91 5.40
CA ALA A 57 -10.78 -5.15 4.65
C ALA A 57 -11.60 -4.98 3.36
N THR A 58 -11.12 -5.59 2.29
CA THR A 58 -11.78 -5.70 0.99
C THR A 58 -12.46 -7.07 0.88
N LEU A 59 -13.42 -7.20 -0.05
CA LEU A 59 -14.24 -8.40 -0.21
C LEU A 59 -13.44 -9.69 -0.43
N PHE A 60 -12.23 -9.59 -0.98
CA PHE A 60 -11.37 -10.74 -1.31
C PHE A 60 -10.16 -10.87 -0.39
N ASP A 61 -10.15 -10.17 0.75
CA ASP A 61 -9.12 -10.40 1.75
C ASP A 61 -9.34 -11.75 2.43
N GLN A 62 -8.25 -12.49 2.64
CA GLN A 62 -8.30 -13.75 3.37
C GLN A 62 -8.69 -13.46 4.82
N ILE A 63 -9.90 -13.89 5.20
CA ILE A 63 -10.33 -13.88 6.59
C ILE A 63 -9.53 -14.98 7.28
N HIS A 64 -8.62 -14.61 8.18
CA HIS A 64 -8.00 -15.57 9.06
C HIS A 64 -9.04 -15.87 10.16
N GLU A 65 -9.74 -16.99 10.04
CA GLU A 65 -10.60 -17.46 11.13
C GLU A 65 -9.70 -17.74 12.33
N PRO A 66 -10.03 -17.22 13.53
CA PRO A 66 -9.26 -17.53 14.72
C PRO A 66 -9.30 -19.05 14.96
N ASN A 67 -8.15 -19.65 15.25
CA ASN A 67 -8.09 -21.06 15.63
C ASN A 67 -8.93 -21.26 16.89
N ILE A 68 -10.08 -21.92 16.75
CA ILE A 68 -11.08 -22.15 17.81
C ILE A 68 -10.46 -22.91 19.02
N GLY A 69 -9.31 -23.57 18.83
CA GLY A 69 -8.59 -24.29 19.88
C GLY A 69 -7.90 -23.42 20.95
N GLU A 70 -7.80 -22.09 20.79
CA GLU A 70 -7.22 -21.18 21.80
C GLU A 70 -8.28 -20.49 22.68
N LEU A 71 -9.57 -20.72 22.39
CA LEU A 71 -10.66 -20.21 23.22
C LEU A 71 -10.85 -21.15 24.42
N SER A 72 -10.02 -20.98 25.46
CA SER A 72 -10.32 -21.55 26.77
C SER A 72 -11.52 -20.82 27.36
N ASN A 73 -12.54 -21.56 27.80
CA ASN A 73 -13.66 -21.05 28.58
C ASN A 73 -13.32 -21.06 30.08
N ASP A 74 -12.12 -20.57 30.45
CA ASP A 74 -11.74 -20.38 31.85
C ASP A 74 -12.18 -19.00 32.36
#